data_AF-A0A2S9GAH3-F1
#
_entry.id   AF-A0A2S9GAH3-F1
#
_cell.length_a   1.000
_cell.length_b   1.000
_cell.length_c   1.000
_cell.angle_alpha   90.00
_cell.angle_beta   90.00
_cell.angle_gamma   90.00
#
_symmetry.space_group_name_H-M   'P 1'
#
loop_
_entity.id
_entity.type
_entity.pdbx_description
1 polymer ?
#
loop_
_entity_poly.entity_id
_entity_poly.type
_entity_poly.pdbx_seq_one_letter_code
_entity_poly.pdbx_strand_id
1 'polypeptide(L)'
;HGGDDQALYAYGREDLDRWEGELGRELNNGMFGENLTTSGVDGTACLIGERWSVGSDGLLLEVTSPRTPCQTFVKWLEIPGWIKT
;
A
#
# COMPACT_ATOMS: atom_id res chain seq x y z
N HIS A 1 -5.35 7.58 8.40
CA HIS A 1 -4.19 7.00 9.09
C HIS A 1 -4.23 7.44 10.54
N GLY A 2 -4.13 6.48 11.49
CA GLY A 2 -4.65 6.60 12.87
C GLY A 2 -3.59 6.49 13.98
N GLY A 3 -2.46 7.18 13.85
CA GLY A 3 -1.39 7.26 14.86
C GLY A 3 -0.01 6.99 14.28
N ASP A 4 1.03 7.08 15.11
CA ASP A 4 2.45 6.92 14.71
C ASP A 4 2.69 5.57 14.03
N ASP A 5 2.07 4.50 14.52
CA ASP A 5 2.17 3.15 13.95
C ASP A 5 1.50 2.99 12.58
N GLN A 6 0.76 4.00 12.13
CA GLN A 6 0.08 4.02 10.84
C GLN A 6 0.44 5.27 10.02
N ALA A 7 1.57 5.91 10.32
CA ALA A 7 1.98 7.17 9.70
C ALA A 7 2.10 7.09 8.17
N LEU A 8 2.52 5.93 7.65
CA LEU A 8 2.64 5.68 6.22
C LEU A 8 1.98 4.36 5.84
N TYR A 9 1.37 4.33 4.67
CA TYR A 9 0.97 3.11 3.98
C TYR A 9 1.87 2.91 2.76
N ALA A 10 2.51 1.75 2.69
CA ALA A 10 3.33 1.33 1.55
C ALA A 10 2.61 0.28 0.70
N TYR A 11 2.75 0.35 -0.62
CA TYR A 11 2.16 -0.61 -1.56
C TYR A 11 3.04 -0.79 -2.80
N GLY A 12 3.12 -2.00 -3.34
CA GLY A 12 4.00 -2.33 -4.46
C GLY A 12 3.44 -1.87 -5.81
N ARG A 13 4.31 -1.33 -6.67
CA ARG A 13 3.98 -0.98 -8.05
C ARG A 13 3.58 -2.24 -8.84
N GLU A 14 4.25 -3.35 -8.58
CA GLU A 14 4.00 -4.64 -9.23
C GLU A 14 2.56 -5.14 -8.97
N ASP A 15 2.04 -4.92 -7.76
CA ASP A 15 0.66 -5.28 -7.43
C ASP A 15 -0.35 -4.34 -8.08
N LEU A 16 -0.05 -3.04 -8.13
CA LEU A 16 -0.91 -2.08 -8.84
C LEU A 16 -0.97 -2.39 -10.35
N ASP A 17 0.14 -2.78 -10.96
CA ASP A 17 0.19 -3.16 -12.39
C ASP A 17 -0.64 -4.42 -12.66
N ARG A 18 -0.57 -5.40 -11.75
CA ARG A 18 -1.44 -6.58 -11.80
C ARG A 18 -2.91 -6.18 -11.74
N TRP A 19 -3.29 -5.30 -10.80
CA TRP A 19 -4.66 -4.83 -10.69
C TRP A 19 -5.12 -3.98 -11.87
N GLU A 20 -4.24 -3.17 -12.46
CA GLU A 20 -4.53 -2.42 -13.68
C GLU A 20 -4.94 -3.37 -14.82
N GLY A 21 -4.23 -4.48 -14.98
CA GLY A 21 -4.61 -5.54 -15.92
C GLY A 21 -5.94 -6.21 -15.60
N GLU A 22 -6.19 -6.54 -14.32
CA GLU A 22 -7.44 -7.18 -13.88
C GLU A 22 -8.66 -6.24 -14.01
N LEU A 23 -8.47 -4.94 -13.81
CA LEU A 23 -9.53 -3.94 -13.81
C LEU A 23 -9.72 -3.25 -15.16
N GLY A 24 -8.78 -3.42 -16.09
CA GLY A 24 -8.81 -2.77 -17.41
C GLY A 24 -8.76 -1.25 -17.33
N ARG A 25 -8.09 -0.69 -16.32
CA ARG A 25 -7.95 0.76 -16.12
C ARG A 25 -6.58 1.10 -15.56
N GLU A 26 -6.07 2.25 -15.97
CA GLU A 26 -4.80 2.77 -15.45
C GLU A 26 -4.87 2.99 -13.94
N LEU A 27 -3.87 2.47 -13.21
CA LEU A 27 -3.68 2.67 -11.78
C LEU A 27 -2.36 3.39 -11.51
N ASN A 28 -2.44 4.69 -11.23
CA ASN A 28 -1.31 5.51 -10.83
C ASN A 28 -0.83 5.23 -9.40
N ASN A 29 0.40 5.65 -9.11
CA ASN A 29 0.93 5.67 -7.75
C ASN A 29 0.03 6.52 -6.84
N GLY A 30 -0.19 6.06 -5.61
CA GLY A 30 -1.06 6.66 -4.62
C GLY A 30 -2.55 6.33 -4.79
N MET A 31 -2.94 5.64 -5.87
CA MET A 31 -4.35 5.32 -6.09
C MET A 31 -4.90 4.41 -4.99
N PHE A 32 -4.12 3.49 -4.43
CA PHE A 32 -4.66 2.67 -3.35
C PHE A 32 -4.68 3.41 -2.00
N GLY A 33 -4.36 4.71 -2.00
CA GLY A 33 -4.24 5.55 -0.81
C GLY A 33 -2.90 5.38 -0.11
N GLU A 34 -1.94 4.71 -0.76
CA GLU A 34 -0.59 4.56 -0.26
C GLU A 34 0.17 5.89 -0.32
N ASN A 35 1.02 6.11 0.68
CA ASN A 35 1.93 7.25 0.72
C ASN A 35 3.26 6.91 0.02
N LEU A 36 3.62 5.63 0.01
CA LEU A 36 4.86 5.12 -0.56
C LEU A 36 4.56 4.00 -1.54
N THR A 37 4.67 4.28 -2.84
CA THR A 37 4.66 3.22 -3.85
C THR A 37 6.08 2.67 -4.00
N THR A 38 6.26 1.37 -3.76
CA THR A 38 7.57 0.71 -3.81
C THR A 38 7.78 -0.03 -5.13
N SER A 39 9.05 -0.30 -5.48
CA SER A 39 9.43 -1.15 -6.61
C SER A 39 10.57 -2.08 -6.21
N GLY A 40 10.49 -3.36 -6.57
CA GLY A 40 11.47 -4.38 -6.20
C GLY A 40 11.40 -4.81 -4.73
N VAL A 41 10.35 -4.41 -4.00
CA VAL A 41 10.13 -4.74 -2.59
C VAL A 41 8.88 -5.61 -2.49
N ASP A 42 9.05 -6.84 -2.02
CA ASP A 42 7.93 -7.73 -1.73
C ASP A 42 7.30 -7.39 -0.37
N GLY A 43 6.21 -6.61 -0.42
CA GLY A 43 5.44 -6.22 0.75
C GLY A 43 4.89 -7.40 1.56
N THR A 44 4.70 -8.57 0.95
CA THR A 44 4.17 -9.76 1.62
C THR A 44 5.23 -10.53 2.39
N ALA A 45 6.50 -10.37 2.01
CA ALA A 45 7.65 -10.98 2.67
C ALA A 45 8.23 -10.11 3.80
N CYS A 46 7.72 -8.88 3.97
CA CYS A 46 8.20 -7.95 5.00
C CYS A 46 7.90 -8.46 6.40
N LEU A 47 8.88 -8.30 7.31
CA LEU A 47 8.72 -8.68 8.71
C LEU A 47 8.29 -7.48 9.57
N ILE A 48 7.38 -7.71 10.51
CA ILE A 48 7.06 -6.68 11.52
C ILE A 48 8.33 -6.36 12.33
N GLY A 49 8.64 -5.08 12.48
CA GLY A 49 9.87 -4.57 13.09
C GLY A 49 11.05 -4.41 12.11
N GLU A 50 10.91 -4.82 10.85
CA GLU A 50 11.90 -4.53 9.81
C GLU A 50 12.01 -3.02 9.58
N ARG A 51 13.24 -2.54 9.34
CA ARG A 51 13.53 -1.11 9.16
C ARG A 51 14.06 -0.79 7.78
N TRP A 52 13.48 0.24 7.17
CA TRP A 52 13.86 0.73 5.86
C TRP A 52 14.49 2.11 5.98
N SER A 53 15.66 2.27 5.37
CA SER A 53 16.25 3.59 5.16
C SER A 53 15.69 4.18 3.87
N VAL A 54 15.13 5.38 3.96
CA VAL A 54 14.51 6.06 2.83
C VAL A 54 15.17 7.42 2.62
N GLY A 55 15.64 7.67 1.39
CA GLY A 55 16.37 8.88 1.06
C GLY A 55 17.77 8.96 1.72
N SER A 56 18.38 10.14 1.67
CA SER A 56 19.73 10.39 2.20
C SER A 56 19.76 10.97 3.61
N ASP A 57 18.64 11.48 4.10
CA ASP A 57 18.60 12.35 5.28
C ASP A 57 18.38 11.58 6.59
N GLY A 58 18.58 10.26 6.56
CA GLY A 58 18.51 9.40 7.73
C GLY A 58 17.10 9.01 8.16
N LEU A 59 16.07 9.20 7.31
CA LEU A 59 14.72 8.71 7.61
C LEU A 59 14.74 7.18 7.69
N LEU A 60 14.25 6.67 8.83
CA LEU A 60 14.02 5.25 9.07
C LEU A 60 12.53 5.01 9.27
N LEU A 61 11.98 4.07 8.51
CA LEU A 61 10.62 3.58 8.66
C LEU A 61 10.66 2.17 9.25
N GLU A 62 9.72 1.84 10.12
CA GLU A 62 9.56 0.50 10.68
C GLU A 62 8.25 -0.12 10.20
N VAL A 63 8.29 -1.38 9.77
CA VAL A 63 7.08 -2.13 9.38
C VAL A 63 6.30 -2.47 10.64
N THR A 64 5.11 -1.89 10.81
CA THR A 64 4.32 -2.06 12.05
C THR A 64 3.22 -3.09 11.92
N SER A 65 2.52 -3.13 10.78
CA SER A 65 1.36 -4.00 10.58
C SER A 65 0.99 -4.14 9.11
N PRO A 66 0.37 -5.26 8.70
CA PRO A 66 -0.24 -5.38 7.38
C PRO A 66 -1.44 -4.42 7.27
N ARG A 67 -1.69 -3.93 6.05
CA ARG A 67 -2.82 -3.04 5.79
C ARG A 67 -4.14 -3.82 5.67
N THR A 68 -5.07 -3.59 6.60
CA THR A 68 -6.43 -4.17 6.55
C THR A 68 -7.41 -3.31 5.75
N PRO A 69 -7.89 -3.72 4.56
CA PRO A 69 -8.81 -2.93 3.71
C PRO A 69 -9.97 -2.31 4.49
N CYS A 70 -10.30 -1.05 4.22
CA CYS A 70 -11.40 -0.35 4.91
C CYS A 70 -12.51 0.05 3.93
N GLN A 71 -13.70 0.37 4.46
CA GLN A 71 -14.84 0.73 3.61
C GLN A 71 -14.59 1.97 2.73
N THR A 72 -13.76 2.90 3.18
CA THR A 72 -13.38 4.08 2.38
C THR A 72 -12.61 3.70 1.13
N PHE A 73 -11.70 2.73 1.22
CA PHE A 73 -10.91 2.24 0.09
C PHE A 73 -11.80 1.61 -0.98
N VAL A 74 -12.77 0.80 -0.57
CA VAL A 74 -13.73 0.17 -1.48
C VAL A 74 -14.61 1.22 -2.18
N LYS A 75 -15.08 2.23 -1.44
CA LYS A 75 -15.88 3.33 -2.03
C LYS A 75 -15.06 4.17 -3.01
N TRP A 76 -13.79 4.43 -2.68
CA TRP A 76 -12.89 5.24 -3.50
C TRP A 76 -12.56 4.59 -4.85
N LEU A 77 -12.40 3.26 -4.87
CA LEU A 77 -12.13 2.52 -6.11
C LEU A 77 -13.34 2.39 -7.03
N GLU A 78 -14.57 2.51 -6.49
CA GLU A 78 -15.84 2.31 -7.20
C GLU A 78 -15.94 0.96 -7.95
N ILE A 79 -15.21 -0.07 -7.50
CA ILE A 79 -15.21 -1.41 -8.11
C ILE A 79 -16.28 -2.27 -7.42
N PRO A 80 -17.32 -2.75 -8.15
CA PRO A 80 -18.30 -3.67 -7.59
C PRO A 80 -17.66 -5.02 -7.20
N GLY A 81 -18.01 -5.58 -6.03
CA GLY A 81 -17.70 -6.97 -5.67
C GLY A 81 -16.44 -7.24 -4.82
N TRP A 82 -15.71 -6.20 -4.38
CA TRP A 82 -14.48 -6.35 -3.57
C TRP A 82 -14.69 -6.53 -2.04
N ILE A 83 -15.94 -6.72 -1.59
CA ILE A 83 -16.26 -7.14 -0.21
C ILE A 83 -16.94 -8.51 -0.28
N LYS A 84 -16.37 -9.51 0.41
CA LYS A 84 -17.18 -10.64 0.88
C LYS A 84 -18.05 -10.12 2.03
N THR A 85 -19.30 -9.81 1.75
CA THR A 85 -20.35 -9.71 2.79
C THR A 85 -20.70 -11.10 3.26
#